data_AF-A0A520NPY2-F1
#
_entry.id   AF-A0A520NPY2-F1
#
_cell.length_a   1.000
_cell.length_b   1.000
_cell.length_c   1.000
_cell.angle_alpha   90.00
_cell.angle_beta   90.00
_cell.angle_gamma   90.00
#
_symmetry.space_group_name_H-M   'P 1'
#
loop_
_entity.id
_entity.type
_entity.pdbx_description
1 polymer ?
#
loop_
_entity_poly.entity_id
_entity_poly.type
_entity_poly.pdbx_seq_one_letter_code
_entity_poly.pdbx_strand_id
1 'polypeptide(L)'
;MKLVSFEINTALGKVRRIGVPIDGDETGRIADLTGCYTAYLATGTDEPTPRQIANVRCPPDMIGWLKGAHKSREAAEQASTWIAEQLKDDDDPEGIDGERLVFPRDEVKLLAPVPRPGAFRDFSIYQTHMSKADVPFPKTEQWYVTPPYYKGNCDTITGAEDPVPFPYYTERLDLEFELGIIIGKKGSNLTFEEAKDHIAGYTILIDPSCRDGYKREPFGPNKRKDFCTPMGPCLVTADGINERDIDCRIVVDGETWWEGNTGEPRSFWAEHLVAYVSDNETIFPGDIIGTGTIGMGCSMDIHKWPQIGQQMTFTMDGIGSMTLEIVKGADRVRHVDGMAGLLEYPGEDI
;
A
#
# COMPACT_ATOMS: atom_id res chain seq x y z
N MET A 1 10.65 3.12 -11.69
CA MET A 1 10.99 4.19 -10.71
C MET A 1 10.31 3.94 -9.37
N LYS A 2 10.81 4.54 -8.27
CA LYS A 2 10.15 4.52 -6.95
C LYS A 2 9.52 5.87 -6.66
N LEU A 3 8.31 5.87 -6.11
CA LEU A 3 7.57 7.07 -5.75
C LEU A 3 7.06 6.97 -4.31
N VAL A 4 7.26 8.03 -3.54
CA VAL A 4 6.80 8.14 -2.16
C VAL A 4 5.76 9.24 -2.02
N SER A 5 4.78 9.03 -1.15
CA SER A 5 3.90 10.08 -0.66
C SER A 5 4.41 10.49 0.73
N PHE A 6 4.63 11.78 0.96
CA PHE A 6 5.16 12.27 2.23
C PHE A 6 4.47 13.56 2.68
N GLU A 7 4.54 13.83 3.97
CA GLU A 7 4.00 15.03 4.60
C GLU A 7 5.13 15.82 5.25
N ILE A 8 5.14 17.14 5.00
CA ILE A 8 6.03 18.10 5.64
C ILE A 8 5.23 19.06 6.52
N ASN A 9 5.86 19.53 7.59
CA ASN A 9 5.30 20.60 8.41
C ASN A 9 5.78 21.96 7.89
N THR A 10 4.84 22.86 7.62
CA THR A 10 5.11 24.25 7.23
C THR A 10 4.50 25.20 8.25
N ALA A 11 4.87 26.48 8.18
CA ALA A 11 4.25 27.51 9.02
C ALA A 11 2.73 27.64 8.82
N LEU A 12 2.19 27.18 7.69
CA LEU A 12 0.75 27.20 7.38
C LEU A 12 0.04 25.87 7.68
N GLY A 13 0.77 24.88 8.20
CA GLY A 13 0.26 23.56 8.51
C GLY A 13 0.93 22.44 7.71
N LYS A 14 0.31 21.27 7.76
CA LYS A 14 0.78 20.05 7.11
C LYS A 14 0.50 20.08 5.62
N VAL A 15 1.51 19.72 4.84
CA VAL A 15 1.42 19.73 3.39
C VAL A 15 1.90 18.39 2.85
N ARG A 16 1.09 17.79 1.97
CA ARG A 16 1.41 16.52 1.31
C ARG A 16 2.08 16.75 -0.03
N ARG A 17 2.98 15.84 -0.38
CA ARG A 17 3.80 15.83 -1.58
C ARG A 17 3.94 14.42 -2.13
N ILE A 18 4.32 14.35 -3.41
CA ILE A 18 4.90 13.17 -4.02
C ILE A 18 6.39 13.42 -4.25
N GLY A 19 7.21 12.40 -4.00
CA GLY A 19 8.65 12.50 -4.13
C GLY A 19 9.29 11.25 -4.69
N VAL A 20 10.58 11.38 -4.94
CA VAL A 20 11.47 10.28 -5.33
C VAL A 20 12.59 10.16 -4.30
N PRO A 21 12.86 8.97 -3.75
CA PRO A 21 14.07 8.74 -2.96
C PRO A 21 15.32 9.05 -3.81
N ILE A 22 16.34 9.67 -3.22
CA ILE A 22 17.59 9.96 -3.95
C ILE A 22 18.38 8.65 -4.13
N ASP A 23 18.68 8.31 -5.38
CA ASP A 23 19.40 7.07 -5.72
C ASP A 23 20.82 7.08 -5.12
N GLY A 24 21.19 5.99 -4.45
CA GLY A 24 22.49 5.84 -3.80
C GLY A 24 22.65 6.59 -2.48
N ASP A 25 21.62 7.30 -2.01
CA ASP A 25 21.65 8.00 -0.73
C ASP A 25 21.20 7.11 0.42
N GLU A 26 22.17 6.64 1.21
CA GLU A 26 21.92 5.79 2.39
C GLU A 26 21.19 6.52 3.52
N THR A 27 21.17 7.85 3.53
CA THR A 27 20.44 8.65 4.53
C THR A 27 18.94 8.70 4.25
N GLY A 28 18.51 8.28 3.06
CA GLY A 28 17.10 8.18 2.68
C GLY A 28 16.42 9.51 2.36
N ARG A 29 17.19 10.52 1.92
CA ARG A 29 16.64 11.81 1.47
C ARG A 29 15.64 11.63 0.32
N ILE A 30 14.66 12.52 0.28
CA ILE A 30 13.56 12.52 -0.69
C ILE A 30 13.53 13.86 -1.42
N ALA A 31 13.45 13.82 -2.75
CA ALA A 31 13.24 15.00 -3.59
C ALA A 31 11.76 15.21 -3.90
N ASP A 32 11.24 16.43 -3.73
CA ASP A 32 9.87 16.84 -4.10
C ASP A 32 9.76 16.92 -5.64
N LEU A 33 8.99 16.01 -6.23
CA LEU A 33 8.88 15.90 -7.68
C LEU A 33 8.20 17.12 -8.32
N THR A 34 7.18 17.70 -7.68
CA THR A 34 6.49 18.86 -8.22
C THR A 34 7.41 20.08 -8.20
N GLY A 35 8.15 20.25 -7.10
CA GLY A 35 9.14 21.31 -6.94
C GLY A 35 10.29 21.17 -7.94
N CYS A 36 10.91 19.99 -8.00
CA CYS A 36 12.00 19.71 -8.94
C CYS A 36 11.54 19.87 -10.40
N TYR A 37 10.32 19.43 -10.75
CA TYR A 37 9.81 19.63 -12.10
C TYR A 37 9.56 21.10 -12.43
N THR A 38 9.09 21.89 -11.46
CA THR A 38 8.96 23.35 -11.60
C THR A 38 10.32 23.99 -11.89
N ALA A 39 11.36 23.63 -11.13
CA ALA A 39 12.70 24.15 -11.30
C ALA A 39 13.34 23.71 -12.63
N TYR A 40 13.13 22.46 -13.05
CA TYR A 40 13.49 21.98 -14.38
C TYR A 40 12.85 22.81 -15.50
N LEU A 41 11.53 23.06 -15.44
CA LEU A 41 10.86 23.89 -16.45
C LEU A 41 11.39 25.33 -16.47
N ALA A 42 11.69 25.90 -15.31
CA ALA A 42 12.17 27.28 -15.24
C ALA A 42 13.63 27.47 -15.70
N THR A 43 14.48 26.47 -15.51
CA THR A 43 15.93 26.56 -15.77
C THR A 43 16.37 25.82 -17.02
N GLY A 44 15.66 24.76 -17.40
CA GLY A 44 15.98 23.87 -18.51
C GLY A 44 15.11 24.05 -19.75
N THR A 45 14.04 24.88 -19.71
CA THR A 45 13.15 25.10 -20.86
C THR A 45 12.78 26.58 -21.04
N ASP A 46 11.95 26.90 -22.04
CA ASP A 46 11.39 28.22 -22.31
C ASP A 46 9.96 28.40 -21.77
N GLU A 47 9.52 27.54 -20.84
CA GLU A 47 8.17 27.55 -20.31
C GLU A 47 7.89 28.83 -19.49
N PRO A 48 6.94 29.70 -19.92
CA PRO A 48 6.66 30.96 -19.22
C PRO A 48 5.93 30.78 -17.89
N THR A 49 5.30 29.62 -17.67
CA THR A 49 4.45 29.35 -16.50
C THR A 49 4.81 28.03 -15.79
N PRO A 50 6.07 27.86 -15.35
CA PRO A 50 6.60 26.57 -14.90
C PRO A 50 5.79 25.94 -13.77
N ARG A 51 5.34 26.74 -12.78
CA ARG A 51 4.49 26.27 -11.67
C ARG A 51 3.13 25.74 -12.14
N GLN A 52 2.49 26.40 -13.09
CA GLN A 52 1.15 26.01 -13.56
C GLN A 52 1.23 24.70 -14.33
N ILE A 53 2.23 24.58 -15.21
CA ILE A 53 2.48 23.34 -15.94
C ILE A 53 2.89 22.21 -15.00
N ALA A 54 3.75 22.48 -14.01
CA ALA A 54 4.18 21.45 -13.07
C ALA A 54 3.02 20.89 -12.24
N ASN A 55 2.10 21.73 -11.76
CA ASN A 55 0.92 21.25 -11.03
C ASN A 55 -0.02 20.37 -11.88
N VAL A 56 -0.03 20.55 -13.21
CA VAL A 56 -0.83 19.72 -14.12
C VAL A 56 -0.09 18.44 -14.51
N ARG A 57 1.20 18.55 -14.79
CA ARG A 57 2.03 17.43 -15.28
C ARG A 57 2.52 16.56 -14.17
N CYS A 58 3.03 17.11 -13.07
CA CYS A 58 3.53 16.37 -11.92
C CYS A 58 2.80 16.86 -10.64
N PRO A 59 1.49 16.59 -10.52
CA PRO A 59 0.72 17.04 -9.37
C PRO A 59 1.29 16.49 -8.05
N PRO A 60 1.15 17.22 -6.94
CA PRO A 60 1.81 16.89 -5.66
C PRO A 60 1.12 15.77 -4.87
N ASP A 61 0.26 14.96 -5.51
CA ASP A 61 -0.46 13.85 -4.90
C ASP A 61 -0.47 12.62 -5.82
N MET A 62 -0.37 11.43 -5.22
CA MET A 62 -0.23 10.17 -5.97
C MET A 62 -1.42 9.90 -6.90
N ILE A 63 -2.66 10.20 -6.49
CA ILE A 63 -3.84 9.93 -7.34
C ILE A 63 -3.86 10.86 -8.54
N GLY A 64 -3.54 12.15 -8.34
CA GLY A 64 -3.32 13.11 -9.41
C GLY A 64 -2.24 12.63 -10.37
N TRP A 65 -1.11 12.16 -9.84
CA TRP A 65 0.01 11.66 -10.64
C TRP A 65 -0.40 10.43 -11.47
N LEU A 66 -1.09 9.46 -10.86
CA LEU A 66 -1.63 8.28 -11.55
C LEU A 66 -2.61 8.69 -12.66
N LYS A 67 -3.51 9.65 -12.40
CA LYS A 67 -4.46 10.16 -13.40
C LYS A 67 -3.77 10.86 -14.59
N GLY A 68 -2.62 11.49 -14.38
CA GLY A 68 -1.84 12.10 -15.45
C GLY A 68 -1.07 11.09 -16.32
N ALA A 69 -1.08 9.79 -15.93
CA ALA A 69 -0.58 8.67 -16.70
C ALA A 69 0.84 8.91 -17.26
N HIS A 70 1.07 8.62 -18.54
CA HIS A 70 2.38 8.76 -19.16
C HIS A 70 2.97 10.18 -19.07
N LYS A 71 2.13 11.23 -18.97
CA LYS A 71 2.61 12.61 -18.87
C LYS A 71 3.11 12.96 -17.48
N SER A 72 2.52 12.39 -16.44
CA SER A 72 3.06 12.52 -15.08
C SER A 72 4.30 11.69 -14.86
N ARG A 73 4.38 10.53 -15.50
CA ARG A 73 5.60 9.74 -15.55
C ARG A 73 6.74 10.48 -16.22
N GLU A 74 6.54 10.99 -17.44
CA GLU A 74 7.54 11.76 -18.19
C GLU A 74 8.06 12.96 -17.37
N ALA A 75 7.15 13.70 -16.73
CA ALA A 75 7.51 14.83 -15.88
C ALA A 75 8.31 14.40 -14.64
N ALA A 76 7.94 13.30 -14.00
CA ALA A 76 8.66 12.78 -12.85
C ALA A 76 10.06 12.25 -13.22
N GLU A 77 10.22 11.63 -14.39
CA GLU A 77 11.52 11.20 -14.93
C GLU A 77 12.42 12.41 -15.23
N GLN A 78 11.88 13.47 -15.85
CA GLN A 78 12.58 14.74 -16.07
C GLN A 78 13.00 15.40 -14.74
N ALA A 79 12.10 15.46 -13.76
CA ALA A 79 12.39 16.02 -12.44
C ALA A 79 13.46 15.21 -11.70
N SER A 80 13.40 13.88 -11.76
CA SER A 80 14.36 12.97 -11.13
C SER A 80 15.74 13.10 -11.77
N THR A 81 15.80 13.24 -13.09
CA THR A 81 17.06 13.43 -13.84
C THR A 81 17.67 14.78 -13.48
N TRP A 82 16.85 15.85 -13.52
CA TRP A 82 17.30 17.20 -13.19
C TRP A 82 17.83 17.28 -11.75
N ILE A 83 17.11 16.74 -10.76
CA ILE A 83 17.59 16.81 -9.37
C ILE A 83 18.90 16.04 -9.19
N ALA A 84 19.06 14.87 -9.81
CA ALA A 84 20.30 14.10 -9.75
C ALA A 84 21.50 14.87 -10.32
N GLU A 85 21.30 15.70 -11.34
CA GLU A 85 22.33 16.56 -11.92
C GLU A 85 22.64 17.82 -11.07
N GLN A 86 21.67 18.27 -10.27
CA GLN A 86 21.81 19.49 -9.47
C GLN A 86 22.34 19.25 -8.05
N LEU A 87 22.22 18.03 -7.52
CA LEU A 87 22.74 17.68 -6.19
C LEU A 87 24.25 17.92 -6.13
N LYS A 88 24.70 18.59 -5.06
CA LYS A 88 26.11 18.81 -4.73
C LYS A 88 26.35 18.31 -3.31
N ASP A 89 27.61 17.96 -3.00
CA ASP A 89 27.96 17.34 -1.72
C ASP A 89 27.58 18.19 -0.48
N ASP A 90 27.63 19.52 -0.59
CA ASP A 90 27.43 20.45 0.54
C ASP A 90 26.23 21.41 0.40
N ASP A 91 25.46 21.35 -0.70
CA ASP A 91 24.39 22.31 -0.98
C ASP A 91 23.30 21.71 -1.90
N ASP A 92 22.11 21.50 -1.33
CA ASP A 92 20.95 21.03 -2.08
C ASP A 92 20.31 22.17 -2.88
N PRO A 93 19.84 21.94 -4.12
CA PRO A 93 19.25 22.99 -4.92
C PRO A 93 17.90 23.45 -4.34
N GLU A 94 17.62 24.74 -4.51
CA GLU A 94 16.35 25.36 -4.15
C GLU A 94 15.42 25.53 -5.37
N GLY A 95 14.13 25.67 -5.08
CA GLY A 95 13.09 26.01 -6.04
C GLY A 95 13.20 27.45 -6.52
N ILE A 96 12.36 27.81 -7.50
CA ILE A 96 12.47 29.09 -8.21
C ILE A 96 12.22 30.32 -7.32
N ASP A 97 11.57 30.16 -6.16
CA ASP A 97 11.37 31.20 -5.15
C ASP A 97 12.04 30.84 -3.81
N GLY A 98 13.11 30.01 -3.84
CA GLY A 98 13.86 29.60 -2.64
C GLY A 98 13.20 28.48 -1.84
N GLU A 99 12.30 27.70 -2.46
CA GLU A 99 11.70 26.56 -1.76
C GLU A 99 12.68 25.40 -1.60
N ARG A 100 12.63 24.74 -0.45
CA ARG A 100 13.36 23.48 -0.28
C ARG A 100 12.81 22.40 -1.19
N LEU A 101 13.71 21.75 -1.95
CA LEU A 101 13.35 20.64 -2.86
C LEU A 101 13.73 19.27 -2.31
N VAL A 102 14.76 19.19 -1.46
CA VAL A 102 15.28 17.94 -0.90
C VAL A 102 15.07 17.91 0.59
N PHE A 103 14.51 16.81 1.08
CA PHE A 103 14.13 16.64 2.47
C PHE A 103 14.86 15.43 3.10
N PRO A 104 15.54 15.61 4.23
CA PRO A 104 16.01 14.55 5.11
C PRO A 104 14.87 13.66 5.57
N ARG A 105 15.20 12.38 5.75
CA ARG A 105 14.21 11.35 6.04
C ARG A 105 13.49 11.55 7.37
N ASP A 106 14.17 12.13 8.34
CA ASP A 106 13.71 12.41 9.71
C ASP A 106 12.88 13.70 9.81
N GLU A 107 12.91 14.55 8.79
CA GLU A 107 12.10 15.78 8.72
C GLU A 107 10.75 15.58 8.04
N VAL A 108 10.50 14.41 7.43
CA VAL A 108 9.25 14.09 6.74
C VAL A 108 8.51 12.96 7.45
N LYS A 109 7.17 13.00 7.38
CA LYS A 109 6.35 11.83 7.67
C LYS A 109 6.09 11.08 6.38
N LEU A 110 6.59 9.84 6.27
CA LEU A 110 6.25 8.98 5.15
C LEU A 110 4.78 8.52 5.26
N LEU A 111 4.02 8.64 4.18
CA LEU A 111 2.63 8.19 4.10
C LEU A 111 2.57 6.89 3.30
N ALA A 112 1.41 6.23 3.33
CA ALA A 112 1.13 5.19 2.34
C ALA A 112 1.25 5.77 0.92
N PRO A 113 1.73 5.01 -0.09
CA PRO A 113 1.89 5.54 -1.45
C PRO A 113 0.59 6.14 -1.99
N VAL A 114 -0.55 5.49 -1.72
CA VAL A 114 -1.89 6.04 -1.94
C VAL A 114 -2.60 6.16 -0.58
N PRO A 115 -2.56 7.31 0.10
CA PRO A 115 -3.12 7.45 1.46
C PRO A 115 -4.64 7.34 1.54
N ARG A 116 -5.34 7.57 0.43
CA ARG A 116 -6.81 7.63 0.35
C ARG A 116 -7.29 6.98 -0.95
N PRO A 117 -7.15 5.66 -1.10
CA PRO A 117 -7.52 4.98 -2.34
C PRO A 117 -9.04 5.05 -2.57
N GLY A 118 -9.46 4.93 -3.84
CA GLY A 118 -10.88 4.94 -4.20
C GLY A 118 -11.61 3.68 -3.75
N ALA A 119 -10.91 2.54 -3.80
CA ALA A 119 -11.38 1.25 -3.33
C ALA A 119 -10.21 0.36 -2.89
N PHE A 120 -10.50 -0.59 -2.01
CA PHE A 120 -9.58 -1.64 -1.59
C PHE A 120 -10.26 -3.00 -1.73
N ARG A 121 -9.59 -3.93 -2.42
CA ARG A 121 -10.04 -5.32 -2.58
C ARG A 121 -8.87 -6.20 -2.20
N ASP A 122 -9.13 -7.23 -1.40
CA ASP A 122 -8.07 -8.14 -0.98
C ASP A 122 -8.43 -9.59 -1.30
N PHE A 123 -7.51 -10.25 -1.99
CA PHE A 123 -7.65 -11.58 -2.55
C PHE A 123 -7.09 -12.65 -1.61
N SER A 124 -7.24 -13.91 -2.00
CA SER A 124 -6.54 -15.01 -1.34
C SER A 124 -6.09 -16.05 -2.35
N ILE A 125 -4.88 -15.84 -2.91
CA ILE A 125 -4.38 -16.60 -4.07
C ILE A 125 -3.22 -17.54 -3.76
N TYR A 126 -2.61 -17.46 -2.58
CA TYR A 126 -1.46 -18.29 -2.22
C TYR A 126 -1.92 -19.63 -1.65
N GLN A 127 -1.41 -20.72 -2.24
CA GLN A 127 -1.83 -22.07 -1.89
C GLN A 127 -1.41 -22.42 -0.46
N THR A 128 -0.20 -22.05 -0.04
CA THR A 128 0.31 -22.38 1.29
C THR A 128 -0.59 -21.80 2.38
N HIS A 129 -0.86 -20.49 2.31
CA HIS A 129 -1.77 -19.80 3.20
C HIS A 129 -3.18 -20.42 3.18
N MET A 130 -3.77 -20.60 1.99
CA MET A 130 -5.11 -21.18 1.86
C MET A 130 -5.22 -22.63 2.35
N SER A 131 -4.09 -23.32 2.54
CA SER A 131 -4.07 -24.67 3.13
C SER A 131 -4.14 -24.67 4.66
N LYS A 132 -3.86 -23.53 5.28
CA LYS A 132 -3.74 -23.34 6.73
C LYS A 132 -4.77 -22.38 7.30
N ALA A 133 -5.30 -21.50 6.46
CA ALA A 133 -6.28 -20.50 6.87
C ALA A 133 -7.49 -21.17 7.52
N ASP A 134 -8.01 -20.54 8.59
CA ASP A 134 -9.26 -20.89 9.29
C ASP A 134 -10.51 -20.60 8.44
N VAL A 135 -10.39 -20.75 7.12
CA VAL A 135 -11.39 -20.41 6.14
C VAL A 135 -11.98 -21.70 5.58
N PRO A 136 -13.31 -21.88 5.61
CA PRO A 136 -13.98 -23.05 5.06
C PRO A 136 -14.06 -22.99 3.52
N PHE A 137 -12.99 -22.57 2.85
CA PHE A 137 -12.87 -22.66 1.40
C PHE A 137 -11.99 -23.85 1.05
N PRO A 138 -12.57 -25.01 0.71
CA PRO A 138 -11.78 -26.11 0.18
C PRO A 138 -11.08 -25.64 -1.10
N LYS A 139 -9.82 -26.06 -1.29
CA LYS A 139 -9.06 -25.93 -2.55
C LYS A 139 -9.69 -26.76 -3.65
N THR A 140 -10.88 -26.36 -4.04
CA THR A 140 -11.66 -26.94 -5.13
C THR A 140 -11.12 -26.44 -6.45
N GLU A 141 -11.49 -27.13 -7.53
CA GLU A 141 -11.27 -26.63 -8.89
C GLU A 141 -11.77 -25.19 -9.05
N GLN A 142 -12.84 -24.81 -8.34
CA GLN A 142 -13.38 -23.45 -8.34
C GLN A 142 -12.35 -22.39 -7.93
N TRP A 143 -11.51 -22.66 -6.93
CA TRP A 143 -10.52 -21.69 -6.45
C TRP A 143 -9.43 -21.40 -7.48
N TYR A 144 -9.16 -22.33 -8.40
CA TYR A 144 -8.22 -22.14 -9.51
C TYR A 144 -8.83 -21.44 -10.73
N VAL A 145 -10.15 -21.20 -10.74
CA VAL A 145 -10.84 -20.49 -11.83
C VAL A 145 -11.54 -19.22 -11.36
N THR A 146 -11.67 -19.01 -10.05
CA THR A 146 -12.33 -17.85 -9.45
C THR A 146 -11.54 -17.38 -8.24
N PRO A 147 -10.76 -16.29 -8.36
CA PRO A 147 -9.98 -15.76 -7.25
C PRO A 147 -10.91 -15.16 -6.20
N PRO A 148 -10.99 -15.71 -4.96
CA PRO A 148 -11.83 -15.16 -3.93
C PRO A 148 -11.23 -13.86 -3.42
N TYR A 149 -12.08 -12.86 -3.19
CA TYR A 149 -11.71 -11.60 -2.56
C TYR A 149 -12.83 -11.05 -1.69
N TYR A 150 -12.49 -10.08 -0.84
CA TYR A 150 -13.47 -9.24 -0.16
C TYR A 150 -13.17 -7.76 -0.42
N LYS A 151 -14.18 -6.90 -0.23
CA LYS A 151 -14.03 -5.45 -0.31
C LYS A 151 -13.62 -4.96 1.09
N GLY A 152 -12.40 -4.44 1.20
CA GLY A 152 -11.87 -3.91 2.44
C GLY A 152 -12.22 -2.44 2.64
N ASN A 153 -12.00 -1.94 3.85
CA ASN A 153 -12.25 -0.54 4.18
C ASN A 153 -11.11 0.34 3.62
N CYS A 154 -11.38 1.11 2.56
CA CYS A 154 -10.38 2.01 1.99
C CYS A 154 -10.06 3.23 2.88
N ASP A 155 -10.85 3.48 3.93
CA ASP A 155 -10.62 4.57 4.87
C ASP A 155 -9.59 4.25 5.98
N THR A 156 -9.16 2.99 6.10
CA THR A 156 -8.28 2.52 7.18
C THR A 156 -6.82 2.36 6.76
N ILE A 157 -6.45 2.89 5.60
CA ILE A 157 -5.08 2.84 5.09
C ILE A 157 -4.15 3.68 5.96
N THR A 158 -3.05 3.07 6.41
CA THR A 158 -2.01 3.72 7.22
C THR A 158 -0.64 3.60 6.54
N GLY A 159 0.29 4.48 6.89
CA GLY A 159 1.62 4.53 6.27
C GLY A 159 2.60 3.48 6.78
N ALA A 160 3.78 3.48 6.18
CA ALA A 160 4.87 2.54 6.45
C ALA A 160 5.51 2.64 7.85
N GLU A 161 5.17 3.69 8.60
CA GLU A 161 5.68 3.98 9.94
C GLU A 161 4.54 4.25 10.94
N ASP A 162 3.29 4.17 10.48
CA ASP A 162 2.15 4.35 11.36
C ASP A 162 1.98 3.09 12.22
N PRO A 163 1.67 3.23 13.52
CA PRO A 163 1.54 2.08 14.41
C PRO A 163 0.29 1.24 14.07
N VAL A 164 0.37 -0.06 14.35
CA VAL A 164 -0.77 -0.97 14.26
C VAL A 164 -1.48 -1.03 15.61
N PRO A 165 -2.74 -0.57 15.72
CA PRO A 165 -3.49 -0.72 16.95
C PRO A 165 -3.86 -2.18 17.19
N PHE A 166 -3.58 -2.69 18.38
CA PHE A 166 -4.01 -3.99 18.88
C PHE A 166 -5.44 -3.87 19.42
N PRO A 167 -6.48 -4.39 18.72
CA PRO A 167 -7.86 -4.16 19.12
C PRO A 167 -8.22 -4.85 20.45
N TYR A 168 -9.06 -4.22 21.27
CA TYR A 168 -9.38 -4.72 22.62
C TYR A 168 -10.07 -6.10 22.69
N TYR A 169 -10.62 -6.57 21.57
CA TYR A 169 -11.44 -7.78 21.51
C TYR A 169 -10.68 -9.02 21.04
N THR A 170 -9.42 -8.89 20.63
CA THR A 170 -8.60 -9.99 20.12
C THR A 170 -7.51 -10.32 21.12
N GLU A 171 -7.08 -11.58 21.19
CA GLU A 171 -5.78 -11.98 21.77
C GLU A 171 -4.84 -12.50 20.68
N ARG A 172 -5.35 -12.71 19.47
CA ARG A 172 -4.64 -13.24 18.32
C ARG A 172 -4.66 -12.25 17.16
N LEU A 173 -4.01 -11.10 17.37
CA LEU A 173 -3.71 -10.16 16.28
C LEU A 173 -2.76 -10.84 15.30
N ASP A 174 -3.06 -10.79 14.02
CA ASP A 174 -2.22 -11.31 12.94
C ASP A 174 -1.89 -10.18 11.98
N LEU A 175 -0.70 -10.20 11.39
CA LEU A 175 -0.28 -9.33 10.30
C LEU A 175 -0.04 -10.19 9.06
N GLU A 176 -0.90 -10.03 8.07
CA GLU A 176 -0.82 -10.73 6.78
C GLU A 176 0.09 -9.95 5.83
N PHE A 177 1.22 -10.53 5.42
CA PHE A 177 2.19 -9.88 4.53
C PHE A 177 1.84 -10.14 3.06
N GLU A 178 1.60 -9.06 2.31
CA GLU A 178 1.09 -9.13 0.94
C GLU A 178 1.78 -8.18 -0.03
N LEU A 179 1.60 -8.48 -1.32
CA LEU A 179 1.93 -7.57 -2.40
C LEU A 179 0.68 -6.73 -2.74
N GLY A 180 0.79 -5.42 -2.58
CA GLY A 180 -0.24 -4.48 -3.02
C GLY A 180 -0.05 -4.11 -4.49
N ILE A 181 -1.10 -4.22 -5.29
CA ILE A 181 -1.17 -3.80 -6.69
C ILE A 181 -1.89 -2.45 -6.74
N ILE A 182 -1.28 -1.46 -7.38
CA ILE A 182 -1.82 -0.11 -7.51
C ILE A 182 -2.32 0.10 -8.94
N ILE A 183 -3.59 0.45 -9.10
CA ILE A 183 -4.18 0.74 -10.41
C ILE A 183 -3.73 2.12 -10.89
N GLY A 184 -3.23 2.20 -12.13
CA GLY A 184 -2.78 3.43 -12.78
C GLY A 184 -3.76 4.01 -13.79
N LYS A 185 -4.69 3.19 -14.32
CA LYS A 185 -5.56 3.58 -15.42
C LYS A 185 -6.99 3.10 -15.19
N LYS A 186 -7.95 3.98 -15.52
CA LYS A 186 -9.37 3.65 -15.48
C LYS A 186 -9.69 2.56 -16.52
N GLY A 187 -10.41 1.52 -16.13
CA GLY A 187 -10.82 0.43 -17.03
C GLY A 187 -12.01 -0.38 -16.52
N SER A 188 -12.58 -1.20 -17.39
CA SER A 188 -13.67 -2.14 -17.09
C SER A 188 -13.70 -3.22 -18.18
N ASN A 189 -14.03 -4.46 -17.82
CA ASN A 189 -14.09 -5.63 -18.71
C ASN A 189 -12.79 -5.85 -19.49
N LEU A 190 -11.66 -5.76 -18.80
CA LEU A 190 -10.33 -5.85 -19.40
C LEU A 190 -9.96 -7.31 -19.70
N THR A 191 -9.27 -7.54 -20.82
CA THR A 191 -8.52 -8.80 -21.00
C THR A 191 -7.33 -8.85 -20.04
N PHE A 192 -6.66 -10.01 -19.92
CA PHE A 192 -5.45 -10.12 -19.10
C PHE A 192 -4.31 -9.22 -19.63
N GLU A 193 -4.18 -9.11 -20.95
CA GLU A 193 -3.20 -8.23 -21.58
C GLU A 193 -3.50 -6.76 -21.29
N GLU A 194 -4.76 -6.33 -21.44
CA GLU A 194 -5.18 -4.96 -21.13
C GLU A 194 -5.03 -4.65 -19.65
N ALA A 195 -5.36 -5.60 -18.77
CA ALA A 195 -5.24 -5.45 -17.32
C ALA A 195 -3.79 -5.18 -16.89
N LYS A 196 -2.80 -5.79 -17.57
CA LYS A 196 -1.39 -5.52 -17.32
C LYS A 196 -1.03 -4.05 -17.51
N ASP A 197 -1.55 -3.41 -18.57
CA ASP A 197 -1.32 -2.00 -18.88
C ASP A 197 -2.03 -1.03 -17.91
N HIS A 198 -2.90 -1.56 -17.04
CA HIS A 198 -3.62 -0.78 -16.04
C HIS A 198 -2.95 -0.82 -14.66
N ILE A 199 -1.91 -1.65 -14.47
CA ILE A 199 -1.11 -1.70 -13.24
C ILE A 199 -0.08 -0.58 -13.27
N ALA A 200 -0.17 0.37 -12.34
CA ALA A 200 0.86 1.40 -12.18
C ALA A 200 2.14 0.83 -11.57
N GLY A 201 1.98 -0.09 -10.62
CA GLY A 201 3.08 -0.61 -9.85
C GLY A 201 2.63 -1.37 -8.62
N TYR A 202 3.61 -1.63 -7.76
CA TYR A 202 3.46 -2.48 -6.59
C TYR A 202 4.01 -1.81 -5.33
N THR A 203 3.53 -2.29 -4.19
CA THR A 203 3.94 -1.82 -2.85
C THR A 203 3.80 -2.96 -1.84
N ILE A 204 4.35 -2.81 -0.63
CA ILE A 204 4.03 -3.71 0.48
C ILE A 204 2.64 -3.33 0.99
N LEU A 205 1.80 -4.33 1.20
CA LEU A 205 0.53 -4.21 1.89
C LEU A 205 0.52 -5.19 3.07
N ILE A 206 0.10 -4.70 4.24
CA ILE A 206 -0.14 -5.54 5.40
C ILE A 206 -1.64 -5.53 5.65
N ASP A 207 -2.25 -6.72 5.83
CA ASP A 207 -3.67 -6.87 6.16
C ASP A 207 -3.90 -7.40 7.60
N PRO A 208 -3.81 -6.53 8.61
CA PRO A 208 -4.03 -6.88 10.01
C PRO A 208 -5.36 -7.59 10.24
N SER A 209 -5.30 -8.74 10.90
CA SER A 209 -6.41 -9.66 11.06
C SER A 209 -6.56 -10.13 12.50
N CYS A 210 -7.72 -9.90 13.11
CA CYS A 210 -8.06 -10.49 14.41
C CYS A 210 -8.49 -11.95 14.20
N ARG A 211 -7.72 -12.92 14.68
CA ARG A 211 -8.02 -14.35 14.52
C ARG A 211 -9.09 -14.85 15.49
N ASP A 212 -9.36 -14.10 16.56
CA ASP A 212 -10.38 -14.35 17.56
C ASP A 212 -11.21 -13.08 17.89
N GLY A 213 -11.97 -13.11 18.99
CA GLY A 213 -12.86 -12.02 19.41
C GLY A 213 -14.22 -12.01 18.71
N TYR A 214 -14.22 -11.73 17.41
CA TYR A 214 -15.42 -11.78 16.57
C TYR A 214 -15.44 -13.03 15.71
N LYS A 215 -16.61 -13.67 15.62
CA LYS A 215 -16.84 -14.72 14.62
C LYS A 215 -16.80 -14.11 13.23
N ARG A 216 -16.36 -14.88 12.23
CA ARG A 216 -16.47 -14.47 10.83
C ARG A 216 -17.94 -14.31 10.47
N GLU A 217 -18.26 -13.21 9.81
CA GLU A 217 -19.62 -12.93 9.35
C GLU A 217 -19.82 -13.49 7.93
N PRO A 218 -21.06 -13.85 7.53
CA PRO A 218 -21.33 -14.36 6.18
C PRO A 218 -20.96 -13.39 5.05
N PHE A 219 -20.85 -12.09 5.34
CA PHE A 219 -20.60 -11.04 4.36
C PHE A 219 -19.13 -10.60 4.26
N GLY A 220 -18.23 -11.21 5.03
CA GLY A 220 -16.81 -10.90 4.99
C GLY A 220 -16.14 -10.86 6.37
N PRO A 221 -14.86 -10.45 6.41
CA PRO A 221 -14.11 -10.36 7.65
C PRO A 221 -14.53 -9.18 8.54
N ASN A 222 -15.06 -8.08 7.98
CA ASN A 222 -15.63 -6.92 8.68
C ASN A 222 -14.75 -6.47 9.87
N LYS A 223 -15.27 -6.51 11.10
CA LYS A 223 -14.57 -6.10 12.34
C LYS A 223 -13.27 -6.84 12.61
N ARG A 224 -13.00 -7.94 11.93
CA ARG A 224 -11.74 -8.64 12.05
C ARG A 224 -10.60 -7.96 11.28
N LYS A 225 -10.88 -7.03 10.35
CA LYS A 225 -9.88 -6.36 9.51
C LYS A 225 -10.09 -4.83 9.36
N ASP A 226 -11.27 -4.29 9.65
CA ASP A 226 -11.63 -2.85 9.48
C ASP A 226 -10.84 -1.82 10.32
N PHE A 227 -9.80 -2.19 11.07
CA PHE A 227 -9.16 -1.30 12.04
C PHE A 227 -7.91 -0.59 11.54
N CYS A 228 -7.15 -1.19 10.61
CA CYS A 228 -6.03 -0.55 9.91
C CYS A 228 -5.55 -1.44 8.75
N THR A 229 -4.93 -0.83 7.74
CA THR A 229 -4.28 -1.52 6.62
C THR A 229 -3.00 -0.76 6.24
N PRO A 230 -1.85 -1.10 6.86
CA PRO A 230 -0.57 -0.48 6.54
C PRO A 230 -0.11 -0.75 5.11
N MET A 231 0.44 0.27 4.44
CA MET A 231 0.92 0.16 3.06
C MET A 231 2.16 1.04 2.84
N GLY A 232 3.16 0.55 2.09
CA GLY A 232 4.34 1.32 1.73
C GLY A 232 5.60 0.48 1.46
N PRO A 233 6.81 1.03 1.68
CA PRO A 233 7.12 2.45 1.90
C PRO A 233 6.92 3.32 0.64
N CYS A 234 6.84 2.71 -0.53
CA CYS A 234 6.76 3.41 -1.81
C CYS A 234 5.91 2.62 -2.82
N LEU A 235 5.54 3.28 -3.91
CA LEU A 235 5.12 2.63 -5.15
C LEU A 235 6.36 2.38 -5.99
N VAL A 236 6.59 1.15 -6.43
CA VAL A 236 7.56 0.83 -7.49
C VAL A 236 6.81 0.58 -8.78
N THR A 237 7.16 1.29 -9.85
CA THR A 237 6.43 1.15 -11.13
C THR A 237 6.56 -0.26 -11.70
N ALA A 238 5.51 -0.72 -12.38
CA ALA A 238 5.40 -2.11 -12.82
C ALA A 238 6.53 -2.57 -13.76
N ASP A 239 7.15 -1.65 -14.50
CA ASP A 239 8.29 -1.92 -15.38
C ASP A 239 9.63 -2.02 -14.63
N GLY A 240 9.68 -1.59 -13.37
CA GLY A 240 10.88 -1.60 -12.53
C GLY A 240 11.02 -2.83 -11.64
N ILE A 241 10.04 -3.73 -11.63
CA ILE A 241 10.05 -4.92 -10.76
C ILE A 241 9.24 -6.06 -11.37
N ASN A 242 9.71 -7.29 -11.20
CA ASN A 242 8.98 -8.50 -11.60
C ASN A 242 8.18 -9.01 -10.39
N GLU A 243 6.85 -8.87 -10.41
CA GLU A 243 5.98 -9.27 -9.29
C GLU A 243 6.02 -10.75 -8.95
N ARG A 244 6.57 -11.57 -9.87
CA ARG A 244 6.61 -13.02 -9.77
C ARG A 244 7.82 -13.56 -9.02
N ASP A 245 8.79 -12.70 -8.71
CA ASP A 245 10.05 -13.10 -8.11
C ASP A 245 10.59 -11.96 -7.25
N ILE A 246 10.02 -11.82 -6.05
CA ILE A 246 10.42 -10.83 -5.05
C ILE A 246 10.63 -11.57 -3.73
N ASP A 247 11.87 -11.53 -3.24
CA ASP A 247 12.19 -12.06 -1.93
C ASP A 247 11.55 -11.21 -0.82
N CYS A 248 10.98 -11.91 0.15
CA CYS A 248 10.15 -11.36 1.20
C CYS A 248 10.68 -11.80 2.56
N ARG A 249 10.67 -10.90 3.55
CA ARG A 249 11.09 -11.22 4.92
C ARG A 249 10.28 -10.48 5.98
N ILE A 250 9.99 -11.17 7.08
CA ILE A 250 9.41 -10.62 8.31
C ILE A 250 10.42 -10.76 9.44
N VAL A 251 10.78 -9.63 10.06
CA VAL A 251 11.65 -9.58 11.25
C VAL A 251 10.88 -8.95 12.40
N VAL A 252 10.92 -9.54 13.59
CA VAL A 252 10.27 -9.01 14.79
C VAL A 252 11.30 -8.86 15.89
N ASP A 253 11.50 -7.63 16.36
CA ASP A 253 12.51 -7.29 17.38
C ASP A 253 13.91 -7.88 17.08
N GLY A 254 14.27 -7.95 15.79
CA GLY A 254 15.54 -8.51 15.31
C GLY A 254 15.54 -10.02 15.04
N GLU A 255 14.46 -10.76 15.36
CA GLU A 255 14.32 -12.18 15.02
C GLU A 255 13.59 -12.36 13.69
N THR A 256 14.20 -13.08 12.74
CA THR A 256 13.50 -13.49 11.52
C THR A 256 12.37 -14.45 11.85
N TRP A 257 11.13 -14.02 11.59
CA TRP A 257 9.94 -14.85 11.76
C TRP A 257 9.64 -15.68 10.52
N TRP A 258 9.85 -15.11 9.34
CA TRP A 258 9.57 -15.76 8.06
C TRP A 258 10.38 -15.15 6.92
N GLU A 259 10.74 -16.00 5.95
CA GLU A 259 11.31 -15.64 4.66
C GLU A 259 10.59 -16.45 3.57
N GLY A 260 10.38 -15.84 2.41
CA GLY A 260 9.72 -16.47 1.26
C GLY A 260 9.80 -15.60 0.02
N ASN A 261 8.96 -15.89 -0.98
CA ASN A 261 9.02 -15.19 -2.27
C ASN A 261 7.62 -15.04 -2.89
N THR A 262 7.36 -13.94 -3.60
CA THR A 262 6.05 -13.69 -4.24
C THR A 262 5.68 -14.71 -5.33
N GLY A 263 6.66 -15.46 -5.84
CA GLY A 263 6.54 -16.56 -6.78
C GLY A 263 6.19 -17.92 -6.17
N GLU A 264 5.98 -17.99 -4.85
CA GLU A 264 5.46 -19.20 -4.20
C GLU A 264 4.15 -19.69 -4.83
N PRO A 265 3.80 -20.99 -4.69
CA PRO A 265 2.64 -21.60 -5.33
C PRO A 265 1.34 -20.80 -5.11
N ARG A 266 0.76 -20.31 -6.21
CA ARG A 266 -0.41 -19.42 -6.26
C ARG A 266 -1.28 -19.72 -7.47
N SER A 267 -2.56 -19.35 -7.41
CA SER A 267 -3.53 -19.60 -8.49
C SER A 267 -3.52 -18.54 -9.59
N PHE A 268 -3.13 -17.30 -9.29
CA PHE A 268 -3.28 -16.16 -10.21
C PHE A 268 -2.12 -15.17 -10.15
N TRP A 269 -1.95 -14.39 -11.22
CA TRP A 269 -1.00 -13.27 -11.33
C TRP A 269 -1.70 -11.92 -11.27
N ALA A 270 -0.96 -10.82 -11.12
CA ALA A 270 -1.54 -9.50 -10.90
C ALA A 270 -2.54 -9.10 -12.00
N GLU A 271 -2.21 -9.37 -13.27
CA GLU A 271 -3.08 -9.11 -14.42
C GLU A 271 -4.39 -9.89 -14.37
N HIS A 272 -4.37 -11.11 -13.83
CA HIS A 272 -5.58 -11.93 -13.66
C HIS A 272 -6.51 -11.32 -12.61
N LEU A 273 -5.96 -10.80 -11.51
CA LEU A 273 -6.75 -10.17 -10.45
C LEU A 273 -7.37 -8.86 -10.93
N VAL A 274 -6.59 -8.03 -11.63
CA VAL A 274 -7.07 -6.76 -12.19
C VAL A 274 -8.16 -7.00 -13.22
N ALA A 275 -7.98 -7.96 -14.13
CA ALA A 275 -9.01 -8.31 -15.11
C ALA A 275 -10.28 -8.82 -14.42
N TYR A 276 -10.14 -9.70 -13.42
CA TYR A 276 -11.27 -10.24 -12.66
C TYR A 276 -12.05 -9.15 -11.92
N VAL A 277 -11.36 -8.22 -11.23
CA VAL A 277 -12.01 -7.06 -10.59
C VAL A 277 -12.70 -6.17 -11.62
N SER A 278 -12.14 -6.07 -12.83
CA SER A 278 -12.71 -5.20 -13.86
C SER A 278 -13.98 -5.77 -14.53
N ASP A 279 -14.29 -7.07 -14.35
CA ASP A 279 -15.47 -7.69 -14.95
C ASP A 279 -16.75 -7.07 -14.37
N ASN A 280 -17.50 -6.36 -15.21
CA ASN A 280 -18.69 -5.58 -14.87
C ASN A 280 -18.49 -4.57 -13.72
N GLU A 281 -17.25 -4.19 -13.43
CA GLU A 281 -16.89 -3.22 -12.40
C GLU A 281 -15.78 -2.29 -12.94
N THR A 282 -15.93 -0.98 -12.72
CA THR A 282 -14.92 0.00 -13.19
C THR A 282 -13.85 0.18 -12.13
N ILE A 283 -12.59 -0.04 -12.49
CA ILE A 283 -11.42 0.30 -11.67
C ILE A 283 -10.93 1.71 -11.98
N PHE A 284 -10.36 2.38 -10.99
CA PHE A 284 -9.88 3.76 -11.12
C PHE A 284 -8.41 3.90 -10.69
N PRO A 285 -7.67 4.89 -11.22
CA PRO A 285 -6.33 5.20 -10.76
C PRO A 285 -6.31 5.46 -9.25
N GLY A 286 -5.45 4.74 -8.52
CA GLY A 286 -5.35 4.77 -7.07
C GLY A 286 -6.19 3.71 -6.34
N ASP A 287 -6.98 2.88 -7.04
CA ASP A 287 -7.55 1.68 -6.43
C ASP A 287 -6.44 0.69 -6.06
N ILE A 288 -6.65 -0.05 -4.97
CA ILE A 288 -5.68 -0.99 -4.41
C ILE A 288 -6.25 -2.41 -4.45
N ILE A 289 -5.40 -3.35 -4.87
CA ILE A 289 -5.69 -4.78 -4.85
C ILE A 289 -4.59 -5.51 -4.06
N GLY A 290 -4.94 -6.15 -2.94
CA GLY A 290 -4.07 -7.06 -2.19
C GLY A 290 -4.07 -8.46 -2.82
N THR A 291 -2.93 -9.15 -2.80
CA THR A 291 -2.84 -10.52 -3.32
C THR A 291 -3.39 -11.57 -2.36
N GLY A 292 -3.61 -11.22 -1.10
CA GLY A 292 -3.63 -12.17 -0.01
C GLY A 292 -2.23 -12.49 0.50
N THR A 293 -2.19 -13.06 1.71
CA THR A 293 -0.96 -13.44 2.42
C THR A 293 -0.04 -14.30 1.57
N ILE A 294 1.20 -13.86 1.38
CA ILE A 294 2.23 -14.58 0.63
C ILE A 294 2.73 -15.77 1.45
N GLY A 295 2.69 -16.97 0.87
CA GLY A 295 3.32 -18.15 1.47
C GLY A 295 2.83 -18.47 2.89
N MET A 296 3.73 -18.36 3.87
CA MET A 296 3.44 -18.45 5.31
C MET A 296 3.65 -17.10 6.02
N GLY A 297 3.58 -15.98 5.29
CA GLY A 297 3.85 -14.62 5.75
C GLY A 297 2.79 -14.04 6.68
N CYS A 298 2.20 -14.86 7.57
CA CYS A 298 1.35 -14.38 8.65
C CYS A 298 1.55 -15.21 9.94
N SER A 299 1.16 -14.60 11.05
CA SER A 299 1.25 -15.09 12.43
C SER A 299 0.56 -16.44 12.61
N MET A 300 -0.63 -16.58 12.02
CA MET A 300 -1.41 -17.82 12.07
C MET A 300 -0.67 -18.99 11.42
N ASP A 301 -0.01 -18.76 10.26
CA ASP A 301 0.63 -19.83 9.49
C ASP A 301 1.92 -20.35 10.13
N ILE A 302 2.64 -19.48 10.86
CA ILE A 302 3.87 -19.78 11.59
C ILE A 302 3.66 -20.02 13.09
N HIS A 303 2.44 -19.84 13.59
CA HIS A 303 2.07 -19.94 15.01
C HIS A 303 2.87 -19.03 15.96
N LYS A 304 3.18 -17.80 15.53
CA LYS A 304 3.80 -16.75 16.37
C LYS A 304 2.91 -15.53 16.36
N TRP A 305 2.54 -14.99 17.53
CA TRP A 305 1.58 -13.89 17.64
C TRP A 305 2.23 -12.59 18.11
N PRO A 306 2.10 -11.48 17.37
CA PRO A 306 2.57 -10.16 17.76
C PRO A 306 2.04 -9.74 19.13
N GLN A 307 2.88 -9.07 19.90
CA GLN A 307 2.55 -8.50 21.20
C GLN A 307 2.66 -6.98 21.17
N ILE A 308 1.90 -6.31 22.04
CA ILE A 308 2.01 -4.86 22.22
C ILE A 308 3.45 -4.49 22.62
N GLY A 309 4.00 -3.46 21.96
CA GLY A 309 5.36 -2.96 22.14
C GLY A 309 6.40 -3.57 21.20
N GLN A 310 6.04 -4.60 20.42
CA GLN A 310 6.95 -5.19 19.44
C GLN A 310 7.04 -4.34 18.17
N GLN A 311 8.21 -4.37 17.54
CA GLN A 311 8.42 -3.80 16.22
C GLN A 311 8.54 -4.92 15.19
N MET A 312 7.74 -4.83 14.13
CA MET A 312 7.72 -5.79 13.03
C MET A 312 8.14 -5.10 11.73
N THR A 313 9.24 -5.56 11.14
CA THR A 313 9.76 -5.08 9.86
C THR A 313 9.39 -6.05 8.76
N PHE A 314 8.78 -5.53 7.71
CA PHE A 314 8.43 -6.24 6.48
C PHE A 314 9.29 -5.72 5.34
N THR A 315 9.98 -6.62 4.65
CA THR A 315 10.89 -6.29 3.54
C THR A 315 10.46 -7.04 2.28
N MET A 316 10.36 -6.30 1.18
CA MET A 316 10.30 -6.84 -0.18
C MET A 316 11.46 -6.28 -1.00
N ASP A 317 12.29 -7.17 -1.52
CA ASP A 317 13.44 -6.76 -2.33
C ASP A 317 13.00 -5.95 -3.55
N GLY A 318 13.75 -4.91 -3.88
CA GLY A 318 13.39 -3.95 -4.93
C GLY A 318 12.28 -2.97 -4.55
N ILE A 319 11.37 -3.27 -3.61
CA ILE A 319 10.36 -2.31 -3.11
C ILE A 319 10.93 -1.50 -1.95
N GLY A 320 11.33 -2.15 -0.87
CA GLY A 320 11.86 -1.52 0.32
C GLY A 320 11.43 -2.25 1.59
N SER A 321 11.56 -1.56 2.72
CA SER A 321 11.12 -2.07 4.02
C SER A 321 10.22 -1.09 4.73
N MET A 322 9.31 -1.60 5.55
CA MET A 322 8.48 -0.82 6.46
C MET A 322 8.47 -1.47 7.84
N THR A 323 8.46 -0.65 8.90
CA THR A 323 8.51 -1.12 10.28
C THR A 323 7.30 -0.59 11.04
N LEU A 324 6.57 -1.53 11.64
CA LEU A 324 5.31 -1.27 12.32
C LEU A 324 5.47 -1.56 13.81
N GLU A 325 5.15 -0.58 14.65
CA GLU A 325 5.02 -0.79 16.09
C GLU A 325 3.61 -1.27 16.41
N ILE A 326 3.51 -2.36 17.18
CA ILE A 326 2.23 -2.82 17.71
C ILE A 326 1.90 -2.02 18.96
N VAL A 327 0.85 -1.21 18.91
CA VAL A 327 0.45 -0.35 20.04
C VAL A 327 -0.86 -0.82 20.65
N LYS A 328 -1.12 -0.45 21.90
CA LYS A 328 -2.44 -0.67 22.50
C LYS A 328 -3.51 0.07 21.69
N GLY A 329 -4.52 -0.65 21.20
CA GLY A 329 -5.67 -0.07 20.53
C GLY A 329 -6.64 0.64 21.48
N ALA A 330 -7.78 1.07 20.92
CA ALA A 330 -8.84 1.73 21.70
C ALA A 330 -9.39 0.82 22.81
N ASP A 331 -9.81 1.42 23.92
CA ASP A 331 -10.51 0.69 24.99
C ASP A 331 -11.92 0.26 24.56
N ARG A 332 -12.44 -0.80 25.20
CA ARG A 332 -13.80 -1.30 24.95
C ARG A 332 -14.84 -0.22 25.22
N VAL A 333 -15.65 0.08 24.21
CA VAL A 333 -16.85 0.93 24.35
C VAL A 333 -18.09 0.04 24.45
N ARG A 334 -19.02 0.36 25.37
CA ARG A 334 -20.20 -0.45 25.78
C ARG A 334 -21.22 -0.85 24.68
N HIS A 335 -20.95 -0.61 23.40
CA HIS A 335 -21.96 -0.73 22.34
C HIS A 335 -22.36 -2.17 21.99
N VAL A 336 -21.50 -3.17 22.19
CA VAL A 336 -21.79 -4.56 21.81
C VAL A 336 -22.48 -5.35 22.93
N ASP A 337 -22.19 -5.03 24.20
CA ASP A 337 -22.80 -5.69 25.37
C ASP A 337 -24.31 -5.49 25.47
N GLY A 338 -24.80 -4.42 24.85
CA GLY A 338 -26.22 -4.11 24.82
C GLY A 338 -26.98 -4.67 23.63
N MET A 339 -26.35 -5.37 22.67
CA MET A 339 -27.07 -5.87 21.48
C MET A 339 -27.87 -7.15 21.73
N ALA A 340 -27.38 -8.02 22.63
CA ALA A 340 -28.08 -9.24 22.98
C ALA A 340 -29.43 -8.91 23.65
N GLY A 341 -30.53 -9.41 23.09
CA GLY A 341 -31.87 -9.20 23.62
C GLY A 341 -32.51 -7.85 23.31
N LEU A 342 -31.91 -6.99 22.46
CA LEU A 342 -32.61 -5.78 21.95
C LEU A 342 -33.82 -6.16 21.09
N LEU A 343 -33.70 -7.27 20.37
CA LEU A 343 -34.74 -7.83 19.52
C LEU A 343 -34.84 -9.30 19.86
N GLU A 344 -36.08 -9.79 19.95
CA GLU A 344 -36.32 -11.22 20.04
C GLU A 344 -36.06 -11.85 18.67
N TYR A 345 -35.31 -12.95 18.66
CA TYR A 345 -35.16 -13.75 17.45
C TYR A 345 -36.53 -14.34 17.10
N PRO A 346 -37.11 -14.02 15.93
CA PRO A 346 -38.49 -14.35 15.64
C PRO A 346 -38.74 -15.85 15.34
N GLY A 347 -37.72 -16.70 15.46
CA GLY A 347 -37.75 -18.10 15.07
C GLY A 347 -37.35 -18.33 13.61
N GLU A 348 -37.28 -19.59 13.21
CA GLU A 348 -36.91 -20.02 11.85
C GLU A 348 -38.07 -19.92 10.83
N ASP A 349 -39.29 -19.59 11.29
CA ASP A 349 -40.53 -19.63 10.50
C ASP A 349 -40.87 -18.31 9.74
N ILE A 350 -39.88 -17.42 9.52
CA ILE A 350 -40.06 -16.20 8.68
C ILE A 350 -39.78 -16.48 7.20
#